data_AF-V4S1K4-F1
#
_entry.id   AF-V4S1K4-F1
#
_cell.length_a   1.000
_cell.length_b   1.000
_cell.length_c   1.000
_cell.angle_alpha   90.00
_cell.angle_beta   90.00
_cell.angle_gamma   90.00
#
_symmetry.space_group_name_H-M   'P 1'
#
loop_
_entity.id
_entity.type
_entity.pdbx_description
1 polymer ?
#
loop_
_entity_poly.entity_id
_entity_poly.type
_entity_poly.pdbx_seq_one_letter_code
_entity_poly.pdbx_strand_id
1 'polypeptide(L)'
;MQVQELFIDEMLCMGLWPGEVDHQGKYVNEFNGKVADDELLKKFGNSKEFINSAAHALKGKAYFTSILSKSLDVVHQVAGCDYEHSSDWGKKVGFLYGSITEDMITGMMIHAKGWRSGYCSPDPRAFLGCGALADPAAMSQQKRWATGFLEILFSKTNPIFACFTSKLQFRQCLAYLWILIWGLRSIPEVCYAALPAYCIITNSSFLPKIQELGICIPVTLIVIYKVYTLSDYIRIGFPIDSWWVNSCMERIFATGAWFLGLLNVILKFLGLSETIFEITQKFHQPRTPADDCGEDDDKMIFDESPVFIPGTTILLVHVTALAMALLGLEAQGGQGTGLGEFFCSTYVVLCFLPFLQGLFRRGKYGIPLPTICKSSALALLFVHLCKMSTISVN
;
A
#
# COMPACT_ATOMS: atom_id res chain seq x y z
N MET A 1 -11.06 3.59 1.96
CA MET A 1 -9.65 3.94 1.71
C MET A 1 -9.26 5.27 2.32
N GLN A 2 -10.13 6.30 2.39
CA GLN A 2 -9.82 7.50 3.20
C GLN A 2 -9.44 7.13 4.65
N VAL A 3 -10.10 6.14 5.27
CA VAL A 3 -9.74 5.61 6.60
C VAL A 3 -8.39 4.86 6.63
N GLN A 4 -7.91 4.32 5.51
CA GLN A 4 -6.59 3.66 5.40
C GLN A 4 -5.47 4.64 5.03
N GLU A 5 -5.73 5.63 4.17
CA GLU A 5 -4.80 6.73 3.89
C GLU A 5 -4.63 7.62 5.13
N LEU A 6 -5.69 7.89 5.89
CA LEU A 6 -5.62 8.52 7.22
C LEU A 6 -4.69 7.76 8.17
N PHE A 7 -4.61 6.43 8.06
CA PHE A 7 -3.72 5.61 8.91
C PHE A 7 -2.25 5.66 8.47
N ILE A 8 -1.98 5.91 7.18
CA ILE A 8 -0.63 5.88 6.61
C ILE A 8 -0.02 7.29 6.59
N ASP A 9 -0.77 8.32 6.20
CA ASP A 9 -0.25 9.68 6.04
C ASP A 9 -0.39 10.56 7.31
N GLU A 10 -1.29 10.25 8.26
CA GLU A 10 -1.49 11.08 9.47
C GLU A 10 -0.85 10.53 10.75
N MET A 11 0.01 9.50 10.67
CA MET A 11 0.68 8.94 11.85
C MET A 11 1.86 9.80 12.37
N LEU A 12 1.71 11.12 12.37
CA LEU A 12 2.60 12.05 13.06
C LEU A 12 1.81 13.06 13.90
N CYS A 13 0.96 12.57 14.80
CA CYS A 13 0.31 13.41 15.81
C CYS A 13 0.69 12.96 17.23
N MET A 14 1.46 13.84 17.88
CA MET A 14 1.82 13.93 19.30
C MET A 14 1.81 12.61 20.08
N GLY A 15 2.99 12.00 20.22
CA GLY A 15 3.17 10.88 21.12
C GLY A 15 3.31 11.33 22.57
N LEU A 16 2.57 10.70 23.49
CA LEU A 16 2.82 10.82 24.93
C LEU A 16 3.91 9.82 25.33
N TRP A 17 4.97 10.31 25.99
CA TRP A 17 6.07 9.47 26.49
C TRP A 17 5.53 8.50 27.56
N PRO A 18 5.92 7.22 27.56
CA PRO A 18 5.61 6.32 28.65
C PRO A 18 6.45 6.71 29.88
N GLY A 19 5.90 7.60 30.71
CA GLY A 19 6.48 8.01 31.98
C GLY A 19 6.64 9.52 32.11
N GLU A 20 5.53 10.25 32.19
CA GLU A 20 5.51 11.38 33.13
C GLU A 20 5.61 10.76 34.53
N VAL A 21 6.77 10.93 35.17
CA VAL A 21 7.05 10.95 36.62
C VAL A 21 8.41 10.30 37.00
N ASP A 22 8.95 9.29 36.31
CA ASP A 22 10.09 8.50 36.88
C ASP A 22 11.43 8.44 36.10
N HIS A 23 11.56 9.09 34.94
CA HIS A 23 12.78 8.98 34.11
C HIS A 23 13.54 10.28 33.83
N GLN A 24 13.10 11.42 34.38
CA GLN A 24 13.87 12.67 34.30
C GLN A 24 15.30 12.54 34.87
N GLY A 25 15.54 11.58 35.77
CA GLY A 25 16.86 11.33 36.37
C GLY A 25 17.82 10.44 35.55
N LYS A 26 17.36 9.67 34.56
CA LYS A 26 18.23 8.73 33.82
C LYS A 26 19.04 9.38 32.70
N TYR A 27 18.44 10.29 31.93
CA TYR A 27 19.16 11.02 30.89
C TYR A 27 20.17 12.03 31.47
N VAL A 28 19.97 12.51 32.71
CA VAL A 28 20.91 13.45 33.36
C VAL A 28 22.21 12.75 33.79
N ASN A 29 22.15 11.46 34.14
CA ASN A 29 23.34 10.68 34.52
C ASN A 29 24.17 10.17 33.33
N GLU A 30 23.64 10.23 32.10
CA GLU A 30 24.38 9.95 30.86
C GLU A 30 25.30 11.11 30.43
N PHE A 31 25.31 12.26 31.11
CA PHE A 31 26.16 13.41 30.73
C PHE A 31 27.45 13.54 31.55
N ASN A 32 27.75 12.61 32.46
CA ASN A 32 28.93 12.68 33.32
C ASN A 32 29.89 11.50 33.08
N GLY A 33 30.86 11.70 32.17
CA GLY A 33 31.98 10.79 31.92
C GLY A 33 32.44 10.81 30.46
N LYS A 34 33.73 10.56 30.19
CA LYS A 34 34.29 10.52 28.81
C LYS A 34 33.58 9.51 27.90
N VAL A 35 33.26 8.33 28.43
CA VAL A 35 32.56 7.25 27.68
C VAL A 35 31.15 7.68 27.26
N ALA A 36 30.49 8.50 28.08
CA ALA A 36 29.14 8.97 27.81
C ALA A 36 29.13 10.11 26.76
N ASP A 37 30.18 10.94 26.73
CA ASP A 37 30.41 11.93 25.66
C ASP A 37 30.61 11.23 24.29
N ASP A 38 31.41 10.15 24.26
CA ASP A 38 31.67 9.37 23.03
C ASP A 38 30.40 8.67 22.50
N GLU A 39 29.53 8.14 23.37
CA GLU A 39 28.24 7.55 22.96
C GLU A 39 27.27 8.61 22.42
N LEU A 40 27.22 9.79 23.01
CA LEU A 40 26.38 10.89 22.53
C LEU A 40 26.85 11.42 21.18
N LEU A 41 28.16 11.55 20.97
CA LEU A 41 28.75 11.93 19.69
C LEU A 41 28.44 10.88 18.60
N LYS A 42 28.54 9.59 18.94
CA LYS A 42 28.13 8.52 18.02
C LYS A 42 26.64 8.58 17.69
N LYS A 43 25.81 8.96 18.65
CA LYS A 43 24.36 8.95 18.50
C LYS A 43 23.81 10.16 17.73
N PHE A 44 24.31 11.35 18.02
CA PHE A 44 23.77 12.63 17.51
C PHE A 44 24.70 13.34 16.52
N GLY A 45 25.91 12.84 16.30
CA GLY A 45 26.92 13.44 15.43
C GLY A 45 27.95 14.26 16.20
N ASN A 46 28.89 14.84 15.47
CA ASN A 46 30.09 15.48 16.03
C ASN A 46 29.88 16.93 16.53
N SER A 47 28.66 17.47 16.48
CA SER A 47 28.36 18.83 16.96
C SER A 47 27.93 18.83 18.43
N LYS A 48 28.83 19.30 19.31
CA LYS A 48 28.55 19.45 20.75
C LYS A 48 27.45 20.47 21.03
N GLU A 49 27.39 21.54 20.24
CA GLU A 49 26.34 22.56 20.35
C GLU A 49 24.96 21.99 19.99
N PHE A 50 24.88 21.14 18.96
CA PHE A 50 23.65 20.45 18.61
C PHE A 50 23.21 19.48 19.72
N ILE A 51 24.15 18.69 20.27
CA ILE A 51 23.88 17.78 21.39
C ILE A 51 23.33 18.55 22.60
N ASN A 52 23.97 19.67 22.97
CA ASN A 52 23.53 20.52 24.06
C ASN A 52 22.13 21.08 23.79
N SER A 53 21.88 21.61 22.59
CA SER A 53 20.58 22.12 22.18
C SER A 53 19.48 21.05 22.28
N ALA A 54 19.75 19.84 21.77
CA ALA A 54 18.83 18.71 21.86
C ALA A 54 18.56 18.29 23.32
N ALA A 55 19.59 18.27 24.17
CA ALA A 55 19.46 17.96 25.59
C ALA A 55 18.62 19.01 26.34
N HIS A 56 18.74 20.30 25.97
CA HIS A 56 17.91 21.37 26.51
C HIS A 56 16.46 21.27 26.03
N ALA A 57 16.24 21.00 24.74
CA ALA A 57 14.91 20.81 24.16
C ALA A 57 14.17 19.63 24.81
N LEU A 58 14.86 18.51 25.07
CA LEU A 58 14.29 17.35 25.78
C LEU A 58 13.90 17.67 27.24
N LYS A 59 14.50 18.70 27.83
CA LYS A 59 14.14 19.21 29.17
C LYS A 59 13.02 20.26 29.12
N GLY A 60 12.44 20.53 27.94
CA GLY A 60 11.45 21.60 27.74
C GLY A 60 12.03 23.00 27.95
N LYS A 61 13.36 23.17 27.85
CA LYS A 61 14.04 24.45 28.03
C LYS A 61 14.51 24.97 26.69
N ALA A 62 14.30 26.26 26.45
CA ALA A 62 14.90 26.91 25.29
C ALA A 62 16.42 27.05 25.49
N TYR A 63 17.18 26.63 24.50
CA TYR A 63 18.63 26.86 24.42
C TYR A 63 18.87 28.11 23.59
N PHE A 64 19.39 29.16 24.21
CA PHE A 64 19.74 30.40 23.53
C PHE A 64 21.25 30.60 23.58
N THR A 65 21.91 30.45 22.44
CA THR A 65 23.27 30.97 22.23
C THR A 65 23.16 32.45 21.87
N SER A 66 23.84 33.32 22.63
CA SER A 66 23.76 34.78 22.48
C SER A 66 24.46 35.32 21.22
N ILE A 67 25.02 34.46 20.36
CA ILE A 67 25.84 34.84 19.20
C ILE A 67 25.32 34.15 17.94
N LEU A 68 24.67 34.92 17.06
CA LEU A 68 24.09 34.45 15.81
C LEU A 68 25.12 33.82 14.85
N SER A 69 26.33 34.36 14.76
CA SER A 69 27.37 33.83 13.87
C SER A 69 27.82 32.41 14.26
N LYS A 70 28.04 32.16 15.55
CA LYS A 70 28.33 30.81 16.07
C LYS A 70 27.19 29.84 15.81
N SER A 71 25.94 30.32 15.86
CA SER A 71 24.78 29.49 15.51
C SER A 71 24.76 29.15 14.01
N LEU A 72 25.19 30.05 13.13
CA LEU A 72 25.20 29.82 11.68
C LEU A 72 26.27 28.80 11.28
N ASP A 73 27.47 28.89 11.84
CA ASP A 73 28.55 27.92 11.58
C ASP A 73 28.15 26.50 12.03
N VAL A 74 27.50 26.38 13.19
CA VAL A 74 26.96 25.11 13.70
C VAL A 74 25.85 24.57 12.79
N VAL A 75 24.97 25.43 12.28
CA VAL A 75 23.92 25.02 11.32
C VAL A 75 24.55 24.51 10.03
N HIS A 76 25.56 25.20 9.48
CA HIS A 76 26.27 24.73 8.29
C HIS A 76 26.96 23.38 8.52
N GLN A 77 27.54 23.17 9.69
CA GLN A 77 28.13 21.88 10.06
C GLN A 77 27.08 20.77 10.14
N VAL A 78 25.96 21.00 10.83
CA VAL A 78 24.92 19.97 11.05
C VAL A 78 24.14 19.67 9.78
N ALA A 79 23.99 20.65 8.88
CA ALA A 79 23.39 20.48 7.56
C ALA A 79 24.38 19.94 6.50
N GLY A 80 25.62 19.66 6.90
CA GLY A 80 26.65 19.09 6.02
C GLY A 80 26.26 17.69 5.52
N CYS A 81 26.62 17.37 4.28
CA CYS A 81 26.30 16.07 3.66
C CYS A 81 26.99 14.87 4.33
N ASP A 82 28.06 15.12 5.07
CA ASP A 82 28.86 14.13 5.80
C ASP A 82 28.49 14.07 7.30
N TYR A 83 27.57 14.91 7.78
CA TYR A 83 27.27 15.00 9.22
C TYR A 83 26.74 13.69 9.80
N GLU A 84 25.94 12.96 9.02
CA GLU A 84 25.37 11.68 9.44
C GLU A 84 26.38 10.52 9.34
N HIS A 85 27.53 10.74 8.69
CA HIS A 85 28.53 9.70 8.46
C HIS A 85 29.06 9.16 9.79
N SER A 86 29.15 7.83 9.91
CA SER A 86 29.57 7.12 11.13
C SER A 86 28.73 7.40 12.38
N SER A 87 27.53 7.98 12.25
CA SER A 87 26.59 8.19 13.35
C SER A 87 25.42 7.18 13.35
N ASP A 88 24.56 7.27 14.38
CA ASP A 88 23.30 6.54 14.47
C ASP A 88 22.09 7.29 13.85
N TRP A 89 22.30 8.43 13.17
CA TRP A 89 21.27 9.07 12.34
C TRP A 89 20.78 8.11 11.26
N GLY A 90 19.47 8.09 11.03
CA GLY A 90 18.83 7.15 10.11
C GLY A 90 18.75 5.70 10.61
N LYS A 91 19.49 5.35 11.67
CA LYS A 91 19.53 3.97 12.21
C LYS A 91 18.76 3.85 13.52
N LYS A 92 18.86 4.85 14.39
CA LYS A 92 18.20 4.91 15.70
C LYS A 92 17.58 6.25 16.03
N VAL A 93 18.04 7.31 15.36
CA VAL A 93 17.69 8.72 15.55
C VAL A 93 17.16 9.29 14.24
N GLY A 94 16.15 10.16 14.32
CA GLY A 94 15.48 10.73 13.15
C GLY A 94 14.54 9.74 12.45
N PHE A 95 14.28 9.99 11.17
CA PHE A 95 13.57 9.07 10.29
C PHE A 95 14.46 7.87 9.98
N LEU A 96 13.90 6.66 10.07
CA LEU A 96 14.67 5.44 9.90
C LEU A 96 14.85 5.08 8.42
N TYR A 97 16.09 4.76 8.05
CA TYR A 97 16.47 4.35 6.71
C TYR A 97 16.21 2.84 6.49
N GLY A 98 16.11 2.45 5.22
CA GLY A 98 16.06 1.04 4.82
C GLY A 98 14.71 0.55 4.28
N SER A 99 13.71 1.43 4.20
CA SER A 99 12.46 1.18 3.47
C SER A 99 12.04 2.47 2.77
N ILE A 100 11.36 2.35 1.63
CA ILE A 100 10.74 3.48 0.93
C ILE A 100 9.49 4.03 1.63
N THR A 101 9.02 3.36 2.69
CA THR A 101 7.98 3.84 3.61
C THR A 101 8.63 4.09 4.98
N GLU A 102 9.48 5.12 5.05
CA GLU A 102 10.24 5.47 6.25
C GLU A 102 9.33 5.91 7.41
N ASP A 103 8.20 6.53 7.08
CA ASP A 103 7.13 6.92 7.98
C ASP A 103 6.63 5.73 8.82
N MET A 104 6.28 4.62 8.16
CA MET A 104 5.73 3.41 8.76
C MET A 104 6.73 2.74 9.71
N ILE A 105 7.97 2.53 9.26
CA ILE A 105 9.02 1.93 10.10
C ILE A 105 9.39 2.82 11.27
N THR A 106 9.45 4.15 11.07
CA THR A 106 9.76 5.11 12.13
C THR A 106 8.66 5.10 13.20
N GLY A 107 7.40 5.19 12.80
CA GLY A 107 6.25 5.12 13.71
C GLY A 107 6.20 3.82 14.51
N MET A 108 6.44 2.68 13.85
CA MET A 108 6.51 1.38 14.50
C MET A 108 7.64 1.31 15.53
N MET A 109 8.83 1.78 15.19
CA MET A 109 9.98 1.74 16.11
C MET A 109 9.84 2.73 17.27
N ILE A 110 9.11 3.85 17.08
CA ILE A 110 8.69 4.74 18.17
C ILE A 110 7.74 4.00 19.13
N HIS A 111 6.71 3.31 18.61
CA HIS A 111 5.84 2.47 19.44
C HIS A 111 6.61 1.33 20.12
N ALA A 112 7.58 0.71 19.46
CA ALA A 112 8.43 -0.33 20.04
C ALA A 112 9.29 0.17 21.21
N LYS A 113 9.61 1.48 21.25
CA LYS A 113 10.25 2.15 22.40
C LYS A 113 9.26 2.44 23.56
N GLY A 114 7.96 2.20 23.35
CA GLY A 114 6.89 2.30 24.34
C GLY A 114 6.03 3.56 24.23
N TRP A 115 6.29 4.42 23.25
CA TRP A 115 5.47 5.60 22.99
C TRP A 115 4.06 5.24 22.53
N ARG A 116 3.11 6.13 22.83
CA ARG A 116 1.71 6.01 22.42
C ARG A 116 1.35 7.18 21.52
N SER A 117 0.72 6.91 20.38
CA SER A 117 0.13 7.91 19.51
C SER A 117 -1.31 8.23 19.90
N GLY A 118 -1.77 9.44 19.58
CA GLY A 118 -3.16 9.85 19.65
C GLY A 118 -3.66 10.27 18.27
N TYR A 119 -4.90 9.90 17.94
CA TYR A 119 -5.56 10.34 16.71
C TYR A 119 -6.60 11.41 17.06
N CYS A 120 -6.50 12.57 16.42
CA CYS A 120 -7.40 13.70 16.60
C CYS A 120 -8.03 14.07 15.26
N SER A 121 -9.36 14.05 15.20
CA SER A 121 -10.12 14.40 14.00
C SER A 121 -11.00 15.61 14.32
N PRO A 122 -10.48 16.84 14.23
CA PRO A 122 -11.26 18.04 14.49
C PRO A 122 -12.29 18.27 13.37
N ASP A 123 -13.40 18.91 13.73
CA ASP A 123 -14.41 19.42 12.80
C ASP A 123 -14.44 20.96 12.88
N PRO A 124 -14.07 21.69 11.82
CA PRO A 124 -13.66 21.20 10.50
C PRO A 124 -12.29 20.54 10.50
N ARG A 125 -12.03 19.70 9.48
CA ARG A 125 -10.74 19.03 9.30
C ARG A 125 -9.60 20.05 9.25
N ALA A 126 -8.57 19.84 10.05
CA ALA A 126 -7.42 20.75 10.14
C ALA A 126 -6.49 20.67 8.92
N PHE A 127 -6.45 19.52 8.25
CA PHE A 127 -5.62 19.28 7.06
C PHE A 127 -6.49 18.72 5.93
N LEU A 128 -6.35 19.28 4.73
CA LEU A 128 -6.99 18.81 3.51
C LEU A 128 -5.91 18.54 2.48
N GLY A 129 -5.83 17.29 2.03
CA GLY A 129 -4.93 16.87 0.96
C GLY A 129 -5.63 16.83 -0.40
N CYS A 130 -4.86 17.02 -1.47
CA CYS A 130 -5.32 16.72 -2.82
C CYS A 130 -5.04 15.24 -3.12
N GLY A 131 -6.09 14.42 -3.22
CA GLY A 131 -5.99 13.01 -3.59
C GLY A 131 -6.94 12.67 -4.71
N ALA A 132 -6.41 12.34 -5.90
CA ALA A 132 -7.20 11.79 -7.00
C ALA A 132 -7.08 10.26 -6.97
N LEU A 133 -8.13 9.58 -6.49
CA LEU A 133 -8.23 8.12 -6.42
C LEU A 133 -8.01 7.42 -7.77
N ALA A 134 -8.30 8.11 -8.87
CA ALA A 134 -8.39 7.55 -10.21
C ALA A 134 -7.23 8.01 -11.14
N ASP A 135 -6.10 8.41 -10.58
CA ASP A 135 -4.92 8.92 -11.31
C ASP A 135 -3.76 7.89 -11.31
N PRO A 136 -2.90 7.82 -12.35
CA PRO A 136 -1.72 6.96 -12.35
C PRO A 136 -0.76 7.22 -11.17
N ALA A 137 -0.75 8.43 -10.62
CA ALA A 137 -0.01 8.73 -9.40
C ALA A 137 -0.48 7.90 -8.20
N ALA A 138 -1.80 7.65 -8.07
CA ALA A 138 -2.35 6.82 -7.00
C ALA A 138 -1.92 5.35 -7.14
N MET A 139 -1.96 4.80 -8.36
CA MET A 139 -1.46 3.43 -8.63
C MET A 139 0.04 3.30 -8.30
N SER A 140 0.82 4.32 -8.67
CA SER A 140 2.27 4.36 -8.39
C SER A 140 2.55 4.49 -6.89
N GLN A 141 1.77 5.28 -6.16
CA GLN A 141 1.83 5.40 -4.71
C GLN A 141 1.49 4.07 -4.02
N GLN A 142 0.41 3.39 -4.44
CA GLN A 142 0.05 2.08 -3.91
C GLN A 142 1.13 1.02 -4.16
N LYS A 143 1.82 1.08 -5.32
CA LYS A 143 2.97 0.22 -5.61
C LYS A 143 4.12 0.49 -4.64
N ARG A 144 4.45 1.77 -4.40
CA ARG A 144 5.50 2.16 -3.43
C ARG A 144 5.15 1.70 -2.03
N TRP A 145 3.91 1.90 -1.58
CA TRP A 145 3.47 1.43 -0.27
C TRP A 145 3.62 -0.08 -0.14
N ALA A 146 3.12 -0.86 -1.10
CA ALA A 146 3.27 -2.32 -1.06
C ALA A 146 4.74 -2.77 -1.04
N THR A 147 5.61 -2.14 -1.84
CA THR A 147 7.05 -2.45 -1.82
C THR A 147 7.68 -2.11 -0.46
N GLY A 148 7.49 -0.90 0.07
CA GLY A 148 8.08 -0.49 1.34
C GLY A 148 7.57 -1.30 2.53
N PHE A 149 6.29 -1.65 2.52
CA PHE A 149 5.67 -2.53 3.52
C PHE A 149 6.29 -3.93 3.55
N LEU A 150 6.53 -4.52 2.38
CA LEU A 150 7.23 -5.80 2.29
C LEU A 150 8.69 -5.70 2.71
N GLU A 151 9.39 -4.61 2.38
CA GLU A 151 10.75 -4.37 2.86
C GLU A 151 10.80 -4.36 4.39
N ILE A 152 9.84 -3.69 5.05
CA ILE A 152 9.74 -3.70 6.51
C ILE A 152 9.42 -5.10 7.03
N LEU A 153 8.46 -5.80 6.42
CA LEU A 153 8.03 -7.14 6.84
C LEU A 153 9.18 -8.16 6.84
N PHE A 154 10.04 -8.09 5.81
CA PHE A 154 11.19 -8.98 5.65
C PHE A 154 12.49 -8.45 6.28
N SER A 155 12.47 -7.26 6.86
CA SER A 155 13.62 -6.68 7.56
C SER A 155 13.77 -7.22 8.99
N LYS A 156 14.89 -6.86 9.63
CA LYS A 156 15.14 -7.12 11.06
C LYS A 156 14.21 -6.32 11.98
N THR A 157 13.56 -5.27 11.49
CA THR A 157 12.66 -4.41 12.27
C THR A 157 11.19 -4.83 12.17
N ASN A 158 10.89 -6.02 11.62
CA ASN A 158 9.55 -6.62 11.57
C ASN A 158 8.78 -6.49 12.91
N PRO A 159 7.47 -6.12 12.87
CA PRO A 159 6.62 -5.97 14.07
C PRO A 159 6.58 -7.21 14.98
N ILE A 160 6.68 -8.43 14.44
CA ILE A 160 6.71 -9.68 15.23
C ILE A 160 7.92 -9.66 16.16
N PHE A 161 9.11 -9.36 15.63
CA PHE A 161 10.32 -9.30 16.42
C PHE A 161 10.23 -8.20 17.48
N ALA A 162 9.72 -7.02 17.10
CA ALA A 162 9.50 -5.91 18.04
C ALA A 162 8.47 -6.26 19.15
N CYS A 163 7.45 -7.07 18.86
CA CYS A 163 6.47 -7.53 19.84
C CYS A 163 7.07 -8.47 20.89
N PHE A 164 8.03 -9.31 20.50
CA PHE A 164 8.67 -10.25 21.42
C PHE A 164 9.88 -9.66 22.17
N THR A 165 10.60 -8.73 21.54
CA THR A 165 11.88 -8.22 22.07
C THR A 165 11.82 -6.79 22.58
N SER A 166 10.75 -6.05 22.29
CA SER A 166 10.61 -4.62 22.63
C SER A 166 9.26 -4.36 23.30
N LYS A 167 8.85 -3.08 23.42
CA LYS A 167 7.62 -2.67 24.12
C LYS A 167 6.41 -2.54 23.19
N LEU A 168 6.47 -3.12 21.99
CA LEU A 168 5.35 -3.06 21.04
C LEU A 168 4.22 -3.97 21.54
N GLN A 169 3.03 -3.41 21.71
CA GLN A 169 1.90 -4.18 22.22
C GLN A 169 1.40 -5.19 21.18
N PHE A 170 0.89 -6.33 21.63
CA PHE A 170 0.39 -7.39 20.73
C PHE A 170 -0.67 -6.88 19.73
N ARG A 171 -1.63 -6.07 20.19
CA ARG A 171 -2.65 -5.48 19.29
C ARG A 171 -2.05 -4.51 18.26
N GLN A 172 -1.01 -3.75 18.65
CA GLN A 172 -0.28 -2.89 17.71
C GLN A 172 0.49 -3.73 16.69
N CYS A 173 1.13 -4.82 17.13
CA CYS A 173 1.79 -5.77 16.24
C CYS A 173 0.83 -6.32 15.18
N LEU A 174 -0.38 -6.76 15.57
CA LEU A 174 -1.39 -7.23 14.62
C LEU A 174 -1.84 -6.13 13.64
N ALA A 175 -2.01 -4.89 14.12
CA ALA A 175 -2.38 -3.76 13.26
C ALA A 175 -1.28 -3.44 12.23
N TYR A 176 -0.01 -3.42 12.65
CA TYR A 176 1.12 -3.24 11.73
C TYR A 176 1.20 -4.40 10.74
N LEU A 177 1.09 -5.65 11.19
CA LEU A 177 1.08 -6.81 10.29
C LEU A 177 -0.03 -6.72 9.25
N TRP A 178 -1.23 -6.32 9.63
CA TRP A 178 -2.35 -6.13 8.70
C TRP A 178 -2.04 -5.14 7.58
N ILE A 179 -1.30 -4.07 7.87
CA ILE A 179 -0.84 -3.10 6.86
C ILE A 179 0.31 -3.69 6.03
N LEU A 180 1.29 -4.31 6.69
CA LEU A 180 2.51 -4.76 6.02
C LEU A 180 2.28 -5.92 5.03
N ILE A 181 1.20 -6.69 5.18
CA ILE A 181 0.90 -7.84 4.32
C ILE A 181 0.18 -7.50 3.01
N TRP A 182 -0.08 -6.23 2.69
CA TRP A 182 -0.81 -5.86 1.47
C TRP A 182 -0.19 -6.45 0.20
N GLY A 183 1.13 -6.36 0.06
CA GLY A 183 1.85 -6.98 -1.06
C GLY A 183 1.77 -8.51 -1.07
N LEU A 184 1.71 -9.19 0.08
CA LEU A 184 1.52 -10.65 0.09
C LEU A 184 0.08 -11.05 -0.24
N ARG A 185 -0.90 -10.24 0.19
CA ARG A 185 -2.32 -10.44 -0.08
C ARG A 185 -2.62 -10.40 -1.58
N SER A 186 -1.81 -9.74 -2.41
CA SER A 186 -2.04 -9.73 -3.86
C SER A 186 -1.95 -11.12 -4.51
N ILE A 187 -1.17 -12.06 -3.95
CA ILE A 187 -1.04 -13.42 -4.52
C ILE A 187 -2.40 -14.13 -4.54
N PRO A 188 -3.06 -14.38 -3.38
CA PRO A 188 -4.37 -15.02 -3.40
C PRO A 188 -5.40 -14.19 -4.17
N GLU A 189 -5.36 -12.86 -4.13
CA GLU A 189 -6.30 -12.01 -4.88
C GLU A 189 -6.18 -12.20 -6.39
N VAL A 190 -4.97 -12.27 -6.95
CA VAL A 190 -4.76 -12.55 -8.39
C VAL A 190 -5.22 -13.97 -8.74
N CYS A 191 -4.90 -14.97 -7.91
CA CYS A 191 -5.35 -16.34 -8.13
C CYS A 191 -6.88 -16.45 -8.12
N TYR A 192 -7.55 -15.89 -7.11
CA TYR A 192 -9.01 -15.92 -6.99
C TYR A 192 -9.70 -15.03 -8.03
N ALA A 193 -9.07 -13.95 -8.48
CA ALA A 193 -9.58 -13.19 -9.62
C ALA A 193 -9.57 -14.04 -10.90
N ALA A 194 -8.49 -14.77 -11.19
CA ALA A 194 -8.39 -15.59 -12.39
C ALA A 194 -9.25 -16.87 -12.37
N LEU A 195 -9.56 -17.39 -11.17
CA LEU A 195 -10.22 -18.69 -10.98
C LEU A 195 -11.58 -18.83 -11.70
N PRO A 196 -12.53 -17.87 -11.63
CA PRO A 196 -13.79 -18.00 -12.35
C PRO A 196 -13.62 -18.09 -13.87
N ALA A 197 -12.70 -17.30 -14.44
CA ALA A 197 -12.42 -17.34 -15.88
C ALA A 197 -11.74 -18.66 -16.28
N TYR A 198 -10.81 -19.16 -15.46
CA TYR A 198 -10.23 -20.49 -15.64
C TYR A 198 -11.31 -21.56 -15.69
N CYS A 199 -12.25 -21.55 -14.73
CA CYS A 199 -13.33 -22.52 -14.65
C CYS A 199 -14.26 -22.49 -15.87
N ILE A 200 -14.63 -21.29 -16.35
CA ILE A 200 -15.41 -21.13 -17.58
C ILE A 200 -14.66 -21.71 -18.79
N ILE A 201 -13.39 -21.34 -19.00
CA ILE A 201 -12.61 -21.79 -20.17
C ILE A 201 -12.42 -23.31 -20.17
N THR A 202 -12.17 -23.90 -19.00
CA THR A 202 -11.91 -25.33 -18.82
C THR A 202 -13.17 -26.17 -18.60
N ASN A 203 -14.35 -25.54 -18.62
CA ASN A 203 -15.63 -26.18 -18.34
C ASN A 203 -15.65 -26.92 -16.98
N SER A 204 -14.99 -26.34 -15.98
CA SER A 204 -14.90 -26.83 -14.61
C SER A 204 -15.69 -25.93 -13.65
N SER A 205 -15.87 -26.40 -12.41
CA SER A 205 -16.61 -25.71 -11.35
C SER A 205 -15.77 -25.70 -10.07
N PHE A 206 -15.72 -24.57 -9.38
CA PHE A 206 -15.10 -24.49 -8.05
C PHE A 206 -16.15 -24.28 -6.96
N LEU A 207 -17.34 -23.78 -7.34
CA LEU A 207 -18.48 -23.69 -6.44
C LEU A 207 -19.33 -24.96 -6.55
N PRO A 208 -20.01 -25.36 -5.46
CA PRO A 208 -21.08 -26.34 -5.52
C PRO A 208 -22.15 -25.92 -6.54
N LYS A 209 -22.80 -26.88 -7.18
CA LYS A 209 -23.89 -26.57 -8.11
C LYS A 209 -25.04 -25.91 -7.35
N ILE A 210 -25.82 -25.03 -8.01
CA ILE A 210 -26.95 -24.33 -7.36
C ILE A 210 -28.00 -25.30 -6.78
N GLN A 211 -28.07 -26.52 -7.32
CA GLN A 211 -28.97 -27.58 -6.83
C GLN A 211 -28.47 -28.23 -5.52
N GLU A 212 -27.20 -28.05 -5.16
CA GLU A 212 -26.59 -28.62 -3.97
C GLU A 212 -26.70 -27.65 -2.80
N LEU A 213 -27.17 -28.13 -1.64
CA LEU A 213 -27.32 -27.32 -0.43
C LEU A 213 -25.99 -26.69 0.04
N GLY A 214 -24.85 -27.28 -0.35
CA GLY A 214 -23.52 -26.76 -0.05
C GLY A 214 -23.28 -25.34 -0.57
N ILE A 215 -23.96 -24.89 -1.63
CA ILE A 215 -23.84 -23.53 -2.18
C ILE A 215 -24.27 -22.45 -1.18
N CYS A 216 -25.12 -22.80 -0.20
CA CYS A 216 -25.59 -21.85 0.81
C CYS A 216 -24.45 -21.31 1.68
N ILE A 217 -23.40 -22.09 1.92
CA ILE A 217 -22.26 -21.68 2.76
C ILE A 217 -21.51 -20.50 2.14
N PRO A 218 -20.92 -20.60 0.92
CA PRO A 218 -20.19 -19.49 0.32
C PRO A 218 -21.10 -18.29 0.04
N VAL A 219 -22.36 -18.51 -0.38
CA VAL A 219 -23.32 -17.42 -0.62
C VAL A 219 -23.58 -16.64 0.68
N THR A 220 -23.84 -17.34 1.78
CA THR A 220 -24.11 -16.69 3.08
C THR A 220 -22.90 -15.89 3.56
N LEU A 221 -21.68 -16.44 3.43
CA LEU A 221 -20.46 -15.73 3.81
C LEU A 221 -20.24 -14.45 3.00
N ILE A 222 -20.45 -14.51 1.67
CA ILE A 222 -20.33 -13.33 0.80
C ILE A 222 -21.36 -12.27 1.17
N VAL A 223 -22.62 -12.67 1.38
CA VAL A 223 -23.70 -11.74 1.74
C VAL A 223 -23.41 -11.08 3.10
N ILE A 224 -23.02 -11.86 4.12
CA ILE A 224 -22.67 -11.31 5.45
C ILE A 224 -21.54 -10.30 5.32
N TYR A 225 -20.47 -10.63 4.60
CA TYR A 225 -19.32 -9.73 4.42
C TYR A 225 -19.71 -8.42 3.70
N LYS A 226 -20.51 -8.49 2.64
CA LYS A 226 -20.95 -7.31 1.88
C LYS A 226 -21.91 -6.44 2.68
N VAL A 227 -22.87 -7.03 3.39
CA VAL A 227 -23.79 -6.30 4.27
C VAL A 227 -23.04 -5.65 5.43
N TYR A 228 -22.09 -6.36 6.04
CA TYR A 228 -21.26 -5.84 7.12
C TYR A 228 -20.46 -4.60 6.68
N THR A 229 -19.71 -4.72 5.57
CA THR A 229 -18.87 -3.61 5.07
C THR A 229 -19.71 -2.41 4.63
N LEU A 230 -20.86 -2.64 4.01
CA LEU A 230 -21.80 -1.57 3.64
C LEU A 230 -22.38 -0.88 4.89
N SER A 231 -22.78 -1.65 5.90
CA SER A 231 -23.29 -1.12 7.16
C SER A 231 -22.25 -0.24 7.85
N ASP A 232 -20.97 -0.58 7.79
CA ASP A 232 -19.90 0.22 8.40
C ASP A 232 -19.75 1.58 7.70
N TYR A 233 -19.77 1.59 6.36
CA TYR A 233 -19.72 2.84 5.58
C TYR A 233 -20.89 3.77 5.91
N ILE A 234 -22.10 3.22 5.98
CA ILE A 234 -23.31 3.98 6.33
C ILE A 234 -23.21 4.54 7.76
N ARG A 235 -22.71 3.75 8.72
CA ARG A 235 -22.53 4.19 10.12
C ARG A 235 -21.54 5.35 10.26
N ILE A 236 -20.49 5.35 9.44
CA ILE A 236 -19.47 6.41 9.42
C ILE A 236 -19.96 7.65 8.65
N GLY A 237 -21.09 7.56 7.94
CA GLY A 237 -21.68 8.67 7.19
C GLY A 237 -21.12 8.82 5.76
N PHE A 238 -20.45 7.79 5.24
CA PHE A 238 -20.01 7.77 3.84
C PHE A 238 -21.15 7.34 2.90
N PRO A 239 -21.20 7.89 1.67
CA PRO A 239 -22.22 7.50 0.71
C PRO A 239 -21.96 6.11 0.13
N ILE A 240 -23.01 5.46 -0.35
CA ILE A 240 -22.99 4.04 -0.78
C ILE A 240 -22.12 3.83 -2.03
N ASP A 241 -22.12 4.80 -2.94
CA ASP A 241 -21.26 4.83 -4.11
C ASP A 241 -19.77 4.76 -3.74
N SER A 242 -19.35 5.46 -2.67
CA SER A 242 -17.99 5.42 -2.15
C SER A 242 -17.60 4.03 -1.65
N TRP A 243 -18.53 3.28 -1.04
CA TRP A 243 -18.29 1.88 -0.66
C TRP A 243 -18.04 1.00 -1.88
N TRP A 244 -18.84 1.19 -2.93
CA TRP A 244 -18.70 0.42 -4.18
C TRP A 244 -17.38 0.75 -4.89
N VAL A 245 -17.08 2.03 -5.08
CA VAL A 245 -15.82 2.51 -5.69
C VAL A 245 -14.63 1.97 -4.91
N ASN A 246 -14.64 2.08 -3.57
CA ASN A 246 -13.58 1.56 -2.72
C ASN A 246 -13.39 0.05 -2.89
N SER A 247 -14.49 -0.72 -2.88
CA SER A 247 -14.45 -2.17 -3.05
C SER A 247 -13.85 -2.59 -4.40
N CYS A 248 -14.10 -1.81 -5.45
CA CYS A 248 -13.54 -2.05 -6.78
C CYS A 248 -12.05 -1.67 -6.81
N MET A 249 -11.70 -0.49 -6.30
CA MET A 249 -10.33 0.01 -6.27
C MET A 249 -9.41 -0.87 -5.44
N GLU A 250 -9.86 -1.43 -4.31
CA GLU A 250 -9.06 -2.38 -3.53
C GLU A 250 -8.63 -3.59 -4.37
N ARG A 251 -9.51 -4.09 -5.24
CA ARG A 251 -9.21 -5.22 -6.12
C ARG A 251 -8.29 -4.84 -7.29
N ILE A 252 -8.46 -3.63 -7.82
CA ILE A 252 -7.56 -3.05 -8.83
C ILE A 252 -6.15 -2.86 -8.25
N PHE A 253 -6.04 -2.30 -7.05
CA PHE A 253 -4.75 -2.12 -6.37
C PHE A 253 -4.09 -3.45 -6.04
N ALA A 254 -4.85 -4.41 -5.50
CA ALA A 254 -4.33 -5.72 -5.17
C ALA A 254 -3.76 -6.45 -6.39
N THR A 255 -4.51 -6.49 -7.49
CA THR A 255 -4.10 -7.22 -8.70
C THR A 255 -3.05 -6.50 -9.54
N GLY A 256 -2.99 -5.17 -9.47
CA GLY A 256 -2.02 -4.33 -10.19
C GLY A 256 -0.86 -3.88 -9.31
N ALA A 257 -1.06 -2.78 -8.60
CA ALA A 257 -0.01 -2.07 -7.87
C ALA A 257 0.68 -2.92 -6.79
N TRP A 258 -0.09 -3.61 -5.95
CA TRP A 258 0.46 -4.43 -4.87
C TRP A 258 1.16 -5.68 -5.41
N PHE A 259 0.61 -6.30 -6.45
CA PHE A 259 1.23 -7.44 -7.12
C PHE A 259 2.57 -7.08 -7.75
N LEU A 260 2.67 -5.95 -8.45
CA LEU A 260 3.96 -5.47 -8.97
C LEU A 260 4.93 -5.08 -7.84
N GLY A 261 4.41 -4.46 -6.78
CA GLY A 261 5.22 -4.12 -5.61
C GLY A 261 5.86 -5.36 -4.97
N LEU A 262 5.12 -6.46 -4.90
CA LEU A 262 5.61 -7.77 -4.48
C LEU A 262 6.67 -8.33 -5.43
N LEU A 263 6.41 -8.33 -6.74
CA LEU A 263 7.36 -8.82 -7.74
C LEU A 263 8.69 -8.07 -7.66
N ASN A 264 8.66 -6.75 -7.45
CA ASN A 264 9.88 -5.94 -7.27
C ASN A 264 10.71 -6.41 -6.07
N VAL A 265 10.05 -6.68 -4.93
CA VAL A 265 10.75 -7.16 -3.73
C VAL A 265 11.32 -8.57 -3.94
N ILE A 266 10.58 -9.45 -4.62
CA ILE A 266 11.09 -10.79 -4.99
C ILE A 266 12.32 -10.67 -5.89
N LEU A 267 12.26 -9.84 -6.93
CA LEU A 267 13.40 -9.61 -7.85
C LEU A 267 14.61 -9.02 -7.11
N LYS A 268 14.39 -8.12 -6.15
CA LYS A 268 15.43 -7.60 -5.26
C LYS A 268 16.08 -8.70 -4.43
N PHE A 269 15.29 -9.59 -3.82
CA PHE A 269 15.82 -10.72 -3.06
C PHE A 269 16.60 -11.72 -3.92
N LEU A 270 16.23 -11.87 -5.19
CA LEU A 270 16.96 -12.70 -6.16
C LEU A 270 18.23 -12.01 -6.71
N GLY A 271 18.51 -10.76 -6.32
CA GLY A 271 19.65 -9.99 -6.82
C GLY A 271 19.51 -9.54 -8.27
N LEU A 272 18.28 -9.55 -8.81
CA LEU A 272 17.98 -9.25 -10.21
C LEU A 272 17.60 -7.78 -10.44
N SER A 273 17.40 -6.99 -9.38
CA SER A 273 17.03 -5.58 -9.46
C SER A 273 17.47 -4.80 -8.21
N GLU A 274 17.97 -3.59 -8.43
CA GLU A 274 18.00 -2.56 -7.40
C GLU A 274 16.64 -1.83 -7.44
N THR A 275 15.93 -1.74 -6.32
CA THR A 275 14.66 -0.98 -6.25
C THR A 275 14.98 0.50 -6.39
N ILE A 276 14.95 0.99 -7.63
CA ILE A 276 15.02 2.42 -7.91
C ILE A 276 13.74 3.03 -7.35
N PHE A 277 13.90 3.94 -6.39
CA PHE A 277 12.80 4.74 -5.89
C PHE A 277 12.22 5.55 -7.06
N GLU A 278 11.12 5.08 -7.64
CA GLU A 278 10.35 5.86 -8.60
C GLU A 278 9.71 7.02 -7.84
N ILE A 279 10.26 8.22 -8.02
CA ILE A 279 9.71 9.45 -7.43
C ILE A 279 8.27 9.59 -7.91
N THR A 280 7.30 9.51 -7.00
CA THR A 280 5.94 9.94 -7.31
C THR A 280 5.98 11.43 -7.53
N GLN A 281 5.88 11.85 -8.78
CA GLN A 281 5.82 13.25 -9.11
C GLN A 281 4.53 13.83 -8.51
N LYS A 282 4.70 14.71 -7.52
CA LYS A 282 3.62 15.60 -7.05
C LYS A 282 3.46 16.81 -7.99
N PHE A 283 3.83 16.68 -9.27
CA PHE A 283 3.70 17.76 -10.25
C PHE A 283 2.33 17.71 -10.91
N HIS A 284 1.44 18.59 -10.46
CA HIS A 284 0.34 19.04 -11.30
C HIS A 284 0.93 19.84 -12.46
N GLN A 285 0.68 19.41 -13.71
CA GLN A 285 0.61 20.39 -14.79
C GLN A 285 -0.42 21.45 -14.38
N PRO A 286 -0.14 22.75 -14.54
CA PRO A 286 -1.12 23.78 -14.26
C PRO A 286 -2.35 23.48 -15.12
N ARG A 287 -3.47 23.15 -14.45
CA ARG A 287 -4.76 22.94 -15.09
C ARG A 287 -5.01 24.15 -15.98
N THR A 288 -5.11 23.94 -17.30
CA THR A 288 -5.53 25.02 -18.18
C THR A 288 -7.01 25.29 -17.91
N PRO A 289 -7.50 26.53 -18.03
CA PRO A 289 -8.91 26.86 -17.79
C PRO A 289 -9.90 26.16 -18.73
N ALA A 290 -9.41 25.31 -19.66
CA ALA A 290 -10.22 24.41 -20.48
C ALA A 290 -10.54 23.06 -19.81
N ASP A 291 -9.86 22.69 -18.72
CA ASP A 291 -10.18 21.50 -17.90
C ASP A 291 -11.28 21.81 -16.85
N ASP A 292 -11.82 23.03 -16.81
CA ASP A 292 -12.81 23.50 -15.81
C ASP A 292 -14.27 23.30 -16.27
N CYS A 293 -14.52 22.29 -17.10
CA CYS A 293 -15.87 21.84 -17.45
C CYS A 293 -16.18 20.58 -16.62
N GLY A 294 -16.90 20.77 -15.52
CA GLY A 294 -17.13 19.77 -14.45
C GLY A 294 -17.99 18.56 -14.83
N GLU A 295 -17.47 17.67 -15.68
CA GLU A 295 -18.07 16.35 -15.98
C GLU A 295 -17.07 15.17 -15.92
N ASP A 296 -15.77 15.41 -15.66
CA ASP A 296 -14.70 14.44 -15.95
C ASP A 296 -13.89 13.95 -14.72
N ASP A 297 -14.21 14.38 -13.50
CA ASP A 297 -13.45 14.06 -12.27
C ASP A 297 -13.62 12.61 -11.77
N ASP A 298 -14.64 11.87 -12.24
CA ASP A 298 -14.93 10.50 -11.79
C ASP A 298 -14.27 9.41 -12.66
N LYS A 299 -13.50 9.79 -13.68
CA LYS A 299 -12.96 8.86 -14.68
C LYS A 299 -11.51 8.51 -14.41
N MET A 300 -11.20 7.21 -14.50
CA MET A 300 -9.83 6.72 -14.36
C MET A 300 -8.95 7.19 -15.52
N ILE A 301 -7.79 7.75 -15.17
CA ILE A 301 -6.74 8.18 -16.08
C ILE A 301 -5.73 7.05 -16.22
N PHE A 302 -5.25 6.83 -17.44
CA PHE A 302 -4.28 5.80 -17.78
C PHE A 302 -3.02 6.42 -18.38
N ASP A 303 -1.88 5.84 -18.06
CA ASP A 303 -0.59 6.14 -18.67
C ASP A 303 0.12 4.85 -19.11
N GLU A 304 1.37 4.96 -19.57
CA GLU A 304 2.16 3.83 -20.04
C GLU A 304 2.79 3.00 -18.90
N SER A 305 2.43 3.28 -17.64
CA SER A 305 2.97 2.57 -16.49
C SER A 305 2.59 1.09 -16.50
N PRO A 306 3.53 0.19 -16.16
CA PRO A 306 3.27 -1.25 -16.14
C PRO A 306 2.19 -1.64 -15.11
N VAL A 307 1.84 -0.78 -14.15
CA VAL A 307 0.79 -1.01 -13.13
C VAL A 307 -0.59 -1.31 -13.73
N PHE A 308 -0.84 -0.87 -14.97
CA PHE A 308 -2.09 -1.11 -15.66
C PHE A 308 -2.14 -2.44 -16.43
N ILE A 309 -1.00 -3.09 -16.64
CA ILE A 309 -0.91 -4.36 -17.40
C ILE A 309 -1.70 -5.48 -16.69
N PRO A 310 -1.49 -5.77 -15.38
CA PRO A 310 -2.20 -6.88 -14.73
C PRO A 310 -3.72 -6.70 -14.72
N GLY A 311 -4.21 -5.49 -14.40
CA GLY A 311 -5.65 -5.20 -14.36
C GLY A 311 -6.30 -5.33 -15.74
N THR A 312 -5.63 -4.83 -16.78
CA THR A 312 -6.10 -4.99 -18.17
C THR A 312 -6.10 -6.46 -18.60
N THR A 313 -5.07 -7.24 -18.22
CA THR A 313 -5.02 -8.68 -18.51
C THR A 313 -6.16 -9.43 -17.84
N ILE A 314 -6.43 -9.19 -16.55
CA ILE A 314 -7.53 -9.83 -15.82
C ILE A 314 -8.86 -9.52 -16.53
N LEU A 315 -9.13 -8.25 -16.85
CA LEU A 315 -10.33 -7.86 -17.58
C LEU A 315 -10.46 -8.64 -18.91
N LEU A 316 -9.41 -8.67 -19.73
CA LEU A 316 -9.43 -9.34 -21.03
C LEU A 316 -9.64 -10.85 -20.89
N VAL A 317 -9.06 -11.49 -19.88
CA VAL A 317 -9.27 -12.90 -19.56
C VAL A 317 -10.75 -13.18 -19.24
N HIS A 318 -11.39 -12.36 -18.41
CA HIS A 318 -12.81 -12.54 -18.08
C HIS A 318 -13.75 -12.28 -19.26
N VAL A 319 -13.51 -11.21 -20.03
CA VAL A 319 -14.30 -10.92 -21.23
C VAL A 319 -14.16 -12.05 -22.25
N THR A 320 -12.95 -12.58 -22.43
CA THR A 320 -12.70 -13.72 -23.33
C THR A 320 -13.39 -14.99 -22.84
N ALA A 321 -13.31 -15.28 -21.54
CA ALA A 321 -13.99 -16.45 -20.95
C ALA A 321 -15.51 -16.38 -21.16
N LEU A 322 -16.13 -15.23 -20.86
CA LEU A 322 -17.57 -15.02 -21.07
C LEU A 322 -17.96 -15.14 -22.56
N ALA A 323 -17.15 -14.59 -23.46
CA ALA A 323 -17.36 -14.72 -24.91
C ALA A 323 -17.24 -16.18 -25.38
N MET A 324 -16.26 -16.94 -24.87
CA MET A 324 -16.11 -18.36 -25.19
C MET A 324 -17.32 -19.18 -24.75
N ALA A 325 -17.86 -18.92 -23.55
CA ALA A 325 -19.06 -19.58 -23.06
C ALA A 325 -20.29 -19.28 -23.93
N LEU A 326 -20.48 -18.01 -24.30
CA LEU A 326 -21.59 -17.60 -25.18
C LEU A 326 -21.51 -18.25 -26.57
N LEU A 327 -20.29 -18.48 -27.07
CA LEU A 327 -20.04 -19.11 -28.37
C LEU A 327 -19.93 -20.64 -28.30
N GLY A 328 -20.04 -21.25 -27.12
CA GLY A 328 -19.87 -22.70 -26.93
C GLY A 328 -18.46 -23.21 -27.26
N LEU A 329 -17.44 -22.37 -27.09
CA LEU A 329 -16.03 -22.68 -27.40
C LEU A 329 -15.23 -23.18 -26.18
N GLU A 330 -15.93 -23.55 -25.11
CA GLU A 330 -15.36 -24.08 -23.87
C GLU A 330 -14.79 -25.50 -24.09
N ALA A 331 -13.98 -25.98 -23.13
CA ALA A 331 -13.41 -27.33 -23.21
C ALA A 331 -14.51 -28.43 -23.20
N GLN A 332 -14.34 -29.43 -24.07
CA GLN A 332 -15.24 -30.59 -24.14
C GLN A 332 -14.92 -31.59 -23.03
N GLY A 333 -15.94 -32.12 -22.35
CA GLY A 333 -15.80 -33.17 -21.34
C GLY A 333 -15.65 -32.70 -19.88
N GLY A 334 -15.83 -31.41 -19.60
CA GLY A 334 -15.78 -30.87 -18.23
C GLY A 334 -17.02 -31.21 -17.37
N GLN A 335 -16.92 -31.01 -16.06
CA GLN A 335 -18.01 -31.25 -15.08
C GLN A 335 -19.23 -30.31 -15.25
N GLY A 336 -19.09 -29.32 -16.14
CA GLY A 336 -20.06 -28.26 -16.39
C GLY A 336 -19.79 -27.04 -15.52
N THR A 337 -19.55 -25.89 -16.14
CA THR A 337 -19.47 -24.60 -15.43
C THR A 337 -20.81 -24.22 -14.82
N GLY A 338 -20.82 -23.81 -13.55
CA GLY A 338 -22.01 -23.38 -12.83
C GLY A 338 -22.36 -21.90 -13.04
N LEU A 339 -23.59 -21.55 -12.67
CA LEU A 339 -24.05 -20.15 -12.66
C LEU A 339 -23.23 -19.25 -11.69
N GLY A 340 -22.61 -19.84 -10.67
CA GLY A 340 -21.77 -19.13 -9.71
C GLY A 340 -20.49 -18.57 -10.36
N GLU A 341 -19.84 -19.35 -11.21
CA GLU A 341 -18.64 -18.97 -11.95
C GLU A 341 -18.94 -17.80 -12.91
N PHE A 342 -20.07 -17.85 -13.62
CA PHE A 342 -20.54 -16.74 -14.47
C PHE A 342 -20.81 -15.47 -13.66
N PHE A 343 -21.46 -15.60 -12.49
CA PHE A 343 -21.68 -14.47 -11.59
C PHE A 343 -20.36 -13.88 -11.08
N CYS A 344 -19.42 -14.71 -10.64
CA CYS A 344 -18.11 -14.27 -10.18
C CYS A 344 -17.31 -13.59 -11.30
N SER A 345 -17.31 -14.15 -12.51
CA SER A 345 -16.64 -13.56 -13.68
C SER A 345 -17.25 -12.20 -14.05
N THR A 346 -18.58 -12.11 -14.08
CA THR A 346 -19.30 -10.84 -14.31
C THR A 346 -18.98 -9.82 -13.22
N TYR A 347 -18.96 -10.23 -11.96
CA TYR A 347 -18.58 -9.37 -10.83
C TYR A 347 -17.13 -8.86 -10.94
N VAL A 348 -16.19 -9.66 -11.46
CA VAL A 348 -14.83 -9.18 -11.79
C VAL A 348 -14.90 -8.11 -12.87
N VAL A 349 -15.59 -8.34 -13.99
CA VAL A 349 -15.73 -7.34 -15.05
C VAL A 349 -16.35 -6.03 -14.52
N LEU A 350 -17.35 -6.11 -13.63
CA LEU A 350 -17.96 -4.93 -13.00
C LEU A 350 -16.97 -4.15 -12.12
N CYS A 351 -16.11 -4.83 -11.34
CA CYS A 351 -15.07 -4.13 -10.58
C CYS A 351 -14.01 -3.48 -11.47
N PHE A 352 -13.73 -4.06 -12.64
CA PHE A 352 -12.80 -3.52 -13.63
C PHE A 352 -13.50 -2.69 -14.71
N LEU A 353 -14.72 -2.20 -14.45
CA LEU A 353 -15.46 -1.36 -15.38
C LEU A 353 -14.67 -0.11 -15.83
N PRO A 354 -13.87 0.58 -14.98
CA PRO A 354 -13.02 1.67 -15.45
C PRO A 354 -12.00 1.25 -16.53
N PHE A 355 -11.43 0.05 -16.41
CA PHE A 355 -10.52 -0.51 -17.43
C PHE A 355 -11.29 -0.86 -18.71
N LEU A 356 -12.50 -1.40 -18.58
CA LEU A 356 -13.35 -1.71 -19.74
C LEU A 356 -13.72 -0.45 -20.51
N GLN A 357 -14.10 0.63 -19.82
CA GLN A 357 -14.31 1.93 -20.44
C GLN A 357 -13.01 2.46 -21.07
N GLY A 358 -11.88 2.26 -20.39
CA GLY A 358 -10.55 2.65 -20.89
C GLY A 358 -10.15 1.98 -22.20
N LEU A 359 -10.62 0.75 -22.50
CA LEU A 359 -10.34 0.09 -23.79
C LEU A 359 -10.97 0.81 -25.00
N PHE A 360 -12.06 1.53 -24.80
CA PHE A 360 -12.81 2.20 -25.88
C PHE A 360 -12.64 3.72 -25.90
N ARG A 361 -12.02 4.30 -24.87
CA ARG A 361 -11.76 5.73 -24.76
C ARG A 361 -10.46 6.14 -25.45
N ARG A 362 -10.28 7.45 -25.65
CA ARG A 362 -9.10 8.07 -26.27
C ARG A 362 -8.47 9.10 -25.33
N GLY A 363 -7.22 9.47 -25.59
CA GLY A 363 -6.48 10.43 -24.78
C GLY A 363 -6.17 9.90 -23.38
N LYS A 364 -6.16 10.79 -22.37
CA LYS A 364 -5.82 10.47 -20.98
C LYS A 364 -6.72 9.42 -20.31
N TYR A 365 -7.93 9.21 -20.84
CA TYR A 365 -8.89 8.21 -20.34
C TYR A 365 -8.86 6.87 -21.08
N GLY A 366 -8.03 6.74 -22.12
CA GLY A 366 -7.87 5.51 -22.89
C GLY A 366 -6.63 4.72 -22.45
N ILE A 367 -6.73 3.40 -22.36
CA ILE A 367 -5.57 2.56 -22.06
C ILE A 367 -4.61 2.61 -23.26
N PRO A 368 -3.31 2.91 -23.06
CA PRO A 368 -2.35 2.97 -24.16
C PRO A 368 -2.27 1.66 -24.94
N LEU A 369 -2.13 1.75 -26.27
CA LEU A 369 -2.05 0.59 -27.15
C LEU A 369 -0.94 -0.41 -26.76
N PRO A 370 0.28 0.01 -26.34
CA PRO A 370 1.30 -0.93 -25.88
C PRO A 370 0.84 -1.76 -24.67
N THR A 371 0.09 -1.15 -23.74
CA THR A 371 -0.49 -1.84 -22.58
C THR A 371 -1.54 -2.85 -23.02
N ILE A 372 -2.45 -2.46 -23.93
CA ILE A 372 -3.46 -3.37 -24.49
C ILE A 372 -2.80 -4.56 -25.19
N CYS A 373 -1.78 -4.34 -26.01
CA CYS A 373 -1.06 -5.41 -26.71
C CYS A 373 -0.39 -6.39 -25.75
N LYS A 374 0.36 -5.89 -24.75
CA LYS A 374 1.01 -6.72 -23.72
C LYS A 374 -0.02 -7.54 -22.93
N SER A 375 -1.10 -6.90 -22.49
CA SER A 375 -2.17 -7.56 -21.74
C SER A 375 -2.93 -8.58 -22.58
N SER A 376 -3.13 -8.31 -23.87
CA SER A 376 -3.77 -9.24 -24.80
C SER A 376 -2.90 -10.48 -25.02
N ALA A 377 -1.58 -10.31 -25.17
CA ALA A 377 -0.65 -11.43 -25.26
C ALA A 377 -0.68 -12.30 -24.00
N LEU A 378 -0.70 -11.70 -22.81
CA LEU A 378 -0.82 -12.42 -21.54
C LEU A 378 -2.17 -13.14 -21.40
N ALA A 379 -3.27 -12.50 -21.80
CA ALA A 379 -4.60 -13.10 -21.77
C ALA A 379 -4.71 -14.31 -22.74
N LEU A 380 -4.16 -14.19 -23.95
CA LEU A 380 -4.09 -15.28 -24.92
C LEU A 380 -3.22 -16.44 -24.40
N LEU A 381 -2.07 -16.13 -23.79
CA LEU A 381 -1.22 -17.12 -23.15
C LEU A 381 -1.98 -17.85 -22.03
N PHE A 382 -2.72 -17.13 -21.18
CA PHE A 382 -3.55 -17.72 -20.15
C PHE A 382 -4.60 -18.68 -20.73
N VAL A 383 -5.35 -18.26 -21.74
CA VAL A 383 -6.35 -19.10 -22.41
C VAL A 383 -5.70 -20.34 -23.03
N HIS A 384 -4.53 -20.18 -23.66
CA HIS A 384 -3.78 -21.30 -24.24
C HIS A 384 -3.37 -22.32 -23.15
N LEU A 385 -2.82 -21.84 -22.03
CA LEU A 385 -2.44 -22.70 -20.90
C LEU A 385 -3.65 -23.42 -20.30
N CYS A 386 -4.80 -22.75 -20.20
CA CYS A 386 -6.05 -23.38 -19.74
C CYS A 386 -6.43 -24.55 -20.67
N LYS A 387 -6.42 -24.35 -21.99
CA LYS A 387 -6.75 -25.39 -22.97
C LYS A 387 -5.74 -26.56 -22.96
N MET A 388 -4.45 -26.26 -22.78
CA MET A 388 -3.43 -27.32 -22.62
C MET A 388 -3.69 -28.16 -21.37
N SER A 389 -4.06 -27.53 -20.26
CA SER A 389 -4.33 -28.26 -19.00
C SER A 389 -5.49 -29.25 -19.14
N THR A 390 -6.50 -28.93 -19.95
CA THR A 390 -7.62 -29.85 -20.22
C THR A 390 -7.25 -31.01 -21.14
N ILE A 391 -6.29 -30.83 -22.06
CA ILE A 391 -5.83 -31.90 -22.96
C ILE A 391 -4.98 -32.92 -22.21
N SER A 392 -4.22 -32.51 -21.20
CA SER A 392 -3.34 -33.43 -20.44
C SER A 392 -4.09 -34.33 -19.44
N VAL A 393 -5.37 -34.08 -19.18
CA VAL A 393 -6.19 -34.81 -18.20
C VAL A 393 -7.12 -35.84 -18.87
N ASN A 394 -7.29 -35.74 -20.19
CA ASN A 394 -7.95 -36.74 -21.03
C ASN A 394 -6.91 -37.62 -21.72
#